data_AF-A0A836RER2-F1
#
_entry.id   AF-A0A836RER2-F1
#
_cell.length_a   1.000
_cell.length_b   1.000
_cell.length_c   1.000
_cell.angle_alpha   90.00
_cell.angle_beta   90.00
_cell.angle_gamma   90.00
#
_symmetry.space_group_name_H-M   'P 1'
#
loop_
_entity.id
_entity.type
_entity.pdbx_description
1 polymer ?
#
loop_
_entity_poly.entity_id
_entity_poly.type
_entity_poly.pdbx_seq_one_letter_code
_entity_poly.pdbx_strand_id
1 'polypeptide(L)'
;MDGINVRAATKVYVTRGILGLISAIVCTALQLTGSLGIAVGIFIYGLSFYIIKHVLKLSKSDFTGPEEIYFNGLAPFLAFWIIPWVILYNFLYVTPP
;
A
#
# COMPACT_ATOMS: atom_id res chain seq x y z
N MET A 1 -24.76 6.24 13.93
CA MET A 1 -24.53 5.79 12.53
C MET A 1 -23.03 5.55 12.27
N ASP A 2 -22.25 5.27 13.33
CA ASP A 2 -20.78 5.42 13.33
C ASP A 2 -20.01 4.10 13.13
N GLY A 3 -20.69 2.95 13.18
CA GLY A 3 -20.01 1.64 13.13
C GLY A 3 -19.65 1.14 11.73
N ILE A 4 -20.42 1.51 10.70
CA ILE A 4 -20.22 0.99 9.32
C ILE A 4 -18.99 1.66 8.67
N ASN A 5 -18.87 2.97 8.87
CA ASN A 5 -17.84 3.82 8.27
C ASN A 5 -16.43 3.47 8.79
N VAL A 6 -16.27 3.41 10.11
CA VAL A 6 -15.01 3.01 10.76
C VAL A 6 -14.54 1.64 10.25
N ARG A 7 -15.46 0.71 9.99
CA ARG A 7 -15.15 -0.62 9.47
C ARG A 7 -14.68 -0.59 8.01
N ALA A 8 -15.28 0.25 7.16
CA ALA A 8 -14.84 0.42 5.77
C ALA A 8 -13.44 1.06 5.70
N ALA A 9 -13.23 2.14 6.45
CA ALA A 9 -11.93 2.80 6.57
C ALA A 9 -10.85 1.84 7.08
N THR A 10 -11.14 1.06 8.11
CA THR A 10 -10.19 0.07 8.65
C THR A 10 -9.82 -1.00 7.62
N LYS A 11 -10.79 -1.50 6.84
CA LYS A 11 -10.51 -2.48 5.78
C LYS A 11 -9.57 -1.92 4.71
N VAL A 12 -9.80 -0.69 4.26
CA VAL A 12 -8.91 -0.02 3.29
C VAL A 12 -7.51 0.17 3.87
N TYR A 13 -7.43 0.63 5.13
CA TYR A 13 -6.16 0.84 5.84
C TYR A 13 -5.33 -0.43 5.89
N VAL A 14 -5.92 -1.55 6.35
CA VAL A 14 -5.23 -2.85 6.44
C VAL A 14 -4.86 -3.39 5.06
N THR A 15 -5.78 -3.31 4.09
CA THR A 15 -5.53 -3.80 2.72
C THR A 15 -4.35 -3.07 2.09
N ARG A 16 -4.29 -1.75 2.22
CA ARG A 16 -3.17 -0.95 1.72
C ARG A 16 -1.87 -1.21 2.48
N GLY A 17 -1.91 -1.44 3.78
CA GLY A 17 -0.72 -1.88 4.53
C GLY A 17 -0.14 -3.20 3.98
N ILE A 18 -1.00 -4.21 3.75
CA ILE A 18 -0.60 -5.50 3.16
C ILE A 18 -0.02 -5.31 1.75
N LEU A 19 -0.67 -4.51 0.91
CA LEU A 19 -0.18 -4.19 -0.44
C LEU A 19 1.16 -3.45 -0.42
N GLY A 20 1.39 -2.59 0.58
CA GLY A 20 2.69 -1.93 0.79
C GLY A 20 3.78 -2.96 1.07
N LEU A 21 3.53 -3.91 1.96
CA LEU A 21 4.47 -4.99 2.25
C LEU A 21 4.75 -5.88 1.02
N ILE A 22 3.72 -6.22 0.24
CA ILE A 22 3.89 -6.93 -1.03
C ILE A 22 4.77 -6.13 -1.99
N SER A 23 4.56 -4.82 -2.07
CA SER A 23 5.39 -3.93 -2.91
C SER A 23 6.86 -3.99 -2.49
N ALA A 24 7.16 -3.98 -1.18
CA ALA A 24 8.52 -4.10 -0.69
C ALA A 24 9.17 -5.45 -1.05
N ILE A 25 8.41 -6.55 -0.91
CA ILE A 25 8.87 -7.89 -1.28
C ILE A 25 9.18 -7.96 -2.77
N VAL A 26 8.28 -7.46 -3.63
CA VAL A 26 8.49 -7.43 -5.08
C VAL A 26 9.74 -6.62 -5.44
N CYS A 27 9.89 -5.43 -4.88
CA CYS A 27 11.05 -4.59 -5.16
C CYS A 27 12.37 -5.26 -4.71
N THR A 28 12.37 -5.88 -3.53
CA THR A 28 13.55 -6.56 -2.99
C THR A 28 13.89 -7.82 -3.78
N ALA A 29 12.92 -8.70 -4.00
CA ALA A 29 13.13 -9.99 -4.68
C ALA A 29 13.60 -9.83 -6.13
N LEU A 30 13.14 -8.77 -6.81
CA LEU A 30 13.56 -8.43 -8.17
C LEU A 30 14.74 -7.47 -8.21
N GLN A 31 15.34 -7.13 -7.06
CA GLN A 31 16.46 -6.21 -6.93
C GLN A 31 16.22 -4.86 -7.64
N LEU A 32 15.00 -4.34 -7.56
CA LEU A 32 14.66 -3.06 -8.17
C LEU A 32 15.20 -1.91 -7.33
N THR A 33 15.75 -0.90 -8.00
CA THR A 33 16.29 0.33 -7.41
C THR A 33 15.79 1.57 -8.15
N GLY A 34 15.96 2.73 -7.52
CA GLY A 34 15.64 4.03 -8.13
C GLY A 34 14.19 4.12 -8.60
N SER A 35 14.00 4.62 -9.82
CA SER A 35 12.67 4.88 -10.40
C SER A 35 11.82 3.63 -10.60
N LEU A 36 12.41 2.46 -10.85
CA LEU A 36 11.66 1.22 -11.08
C LEU A 36 10.94 0.75 -9.83
N GLY A 37 11.59 0.80 -8.67
CA GLY A 37 10.91 0.45 -7.41
C GLY A 37 9.79 1.44 -7.10
N ILE A 38 10.00 2.74 -7.35
CA ILE A 38 8.95 3.76 -7.23
C ILE A 38 7.76 3.46 -8.15
N ALA A 39 8.01 3.07 -9.39
CA ALA A 39 6.96 2.70 -10.34
C ALA A 39 6.13 1.51 -9.84
N VAL A 40 6.76 0.51 -9.22
CA VAL A 40 6.06 -0.65 -8.62
C VAL A 40 5.11 -0.21 -7.51
N GLY A 41 5.56 0.64 -6.57
CA GLY A 41 4.68 1.09 -5.50
C GLY A 41 3.53 1.95 -6.01
N ILE A 42 3.75 2.84 -6.99
CA ILE A 42 2.67 3.60 -7.63
C ILE A 42 1.67 2.66 -8.31
N PHE A 43 2.16 1.67 -9.05
CA PHE A 43 1.32 0.69 -9.74
C PHE A 43 0.48 -0.13 -8.75
N ILE A 44 1.08 -0.67 -7.69
CA ILE A 44 0.36 -1.47 -6.68
C ILE A 44 -0.60 -0.59 -5.86
N TYR A 45 -0.25 0.65 -5.57
CA TYR A 45 -1.19 1.60 -4.96
C TYR A 45 -2.38 1.87 -5.89
N GLY A 46 -2.14 2.03 -7.19
CA GLY A 46 -3.17 2.10 -8.22
C GLY A 46 -4.07 0.86 -8.22
N LEU A 47 -3.48 -0.33 -8.15
CA LEU A 47 -4.20 -1.60 -8.07
C LEU A 47 -5.06 -1.71 -6.80
N SER A 48 -4.67 -1.04 -5.72
CA SER A 48 -5.48 -1.00 -4.49
C SER A 48 -6.89 -0.47 -4.75
N PHE A 49 -7.06 0.50 -5.67
CA PHE A 49 -8.39 1.01 -6.02
C PHE A 49 -9.28 -0.06 -6.64
N TYR A 50 -8.71 -0.87 -7.52
CA TYR A 50 -9.42 -1.99 -8.12
C TYR A 50 -9.81 -3.03 -7.07
N ILE A 51 -8.90 -3.37 -6.15
CA ILE A 51 -9.16 -4.31 -5.05
C ILE A 51 -10.26 -3.78 -4.13
N ILE A 52 -10.21 -2.49 -3.75
CA ILE A 52 -11.22 -1.87 -2.89
C ILE A 52 -12.61 -1.93 -3.57
N LYS A 53 -12.69 -1.60 -4.85
CA LYS A 53 -13.95 -1.59 -5.60
C LYS A 53 -14.51 -2.99 -5.84
N HIS A 54 -13.68 -3.94 -6.27
CA HIS A 54 -14.16 -5.24 -6.77
C HIS A 54 -14.07 -6.37 -5.74
N VAL A 55 -13.06 -6.37 -4.87
CA VAL A 55 -12.87 -7.41 -3.85
C VAL A 55 -13.56 -7.03 -2.56
N LEU A 56 -13.31 -5.81 -2.05
CA LEU A 56 -13.95 -5.34 -0.82
C LEU A 56 -15.39 -4.85 -1.04
N LYS A 57 -15.78 -4.63 -2.31
CA LYS A 57 -17.10 -4.12 -2.72
C LYS A 57 -17.45 -2.81 -2.04
N LEU A 58 -16.44 -1.95 -1.83
CA LEU A 58 -16.60 -0.64 -1.22
C LEU A 58 -16.68 0.45 -2.30
N SER A 59 -17.51 1.44 -2.03
CA SER A 59 -17.80 2.59 -2.87
C SER A 59 -17.69 3.88 -2.06
N LYS A 60 -17.76 5.04 -2.73
CA LYS A 60 -17.61 6.33 -2.06
C LYS A 60 -18.67 6.59 -0.99
N SER A 61 -19.87 6.02 -1.12
CA SER A 61 -20.96 6.19 -0.14
C SER A 61 -20.74 5.42 1.16
N ASP A 62 -19.75 4.52 1.21
CA ASP A 62 -19.40 3.75 2.40
C ASP A 62 -18.46 4.51 3.37
N PHE A 63 -18.05 5.73 2.99
CA PHE A 63 -17.11 6.58 3.73
C PHE A 63 -17.73 7.94 4.09
N THR A 64 -17.13 8.66 5.05
CA THR A 64 -17.60 10.00 5.45
C THR A 64 -17.30 11.02 4.37
N GLY A 65 -16.05 11.01 3.91
CA GLY A 65 -15.55 11.85 2.84
C GLY A 65 -15.21 11.02 1.59
N PRO A 66 -15.55 11.48 0.38
CA PRO A 66 -15.15 10.80 -0.85
C PRO A 66 -13.63 10.69 -1.01
N GLU A 67 -12.85 11.53 -0.34
CA GLU A 67 -11.39 11.52 -0.28
C GLU A 67 -10.82 10.34 0.51
N GLU A 68 -11.57 9.78 1.46
CA GLU A 68 -11.09 8.70 2.33
C GLU A 68 -10.75 7.46 1.51
N ILE A 69 -11.54 7.13 0.48
CA ILE A 69 -11.23 6.00 -0.42
C ILE A 69 -9.88 6.19 -1.14
N TYR A 70 -9.44 7.44 -1.32
CA TYR A 70 -8.22 7.80 -2.03
C TYR A 70 -7.00 7.87 -1.12
N PHE A 71 -7.13 8.46 0.07
CA PHE A 71 -5.98 8.73 0.94
C PHE A 71 -5.91 7.85 2.19
N ASN A 72 -7.02 7.28 2.64
CA ASN A 72 -7.00 6.42 3.81
C ASN A 72 -6.11 5.20 3.56
N GLY A 73 -5.20 4.88 4.47
CA GLY A 73 -4.23 3.80 4.24
C GLY A 73 -3.05 4.16 3.33
N LEU A 74 -2.90 5.41 2.87
CA LEU A 74 -1.69 5.85 2.15
C LEU A 74 -0.46 5.77 3.05
N ALA A 75 -0.56 6.30 4.28
CA ALA A 75 0.51 6.28 5.25
C ALA A 75 1.03 4.85 5.56
N PRO A 76 0.20 3.87 5.95
CA PRO A 76 0.68 2.51 6.15
C PRO A 76 1.17 1.85 4.85
N PHE A 77 0.60 2.16 3.68
CA PHE A 77 1.14 1.67 2.41
C PHE A 77 2.59 2.11 2.20
N LEU A 78 2.85 3.43 2.30
CA LEU A 78 4.19 3.98 2.14
C LEU A 78 5.15 3.47 3.20
N ALA A 79 4.71 3.38 4.46
CA ALA A 79 5.52 2.88 5.55
C ALA A 79 5.92 1.41 5.34
N PHE A 80 4.98 0.53 4.98
CA PHE A 80 5.25 -0.89 4.75
C PHE A 80 5.87 -1.19 3.39
N TRP A 81 5.89 -0.23 2.47
CA TRP A 81 6.60 -0.35 1.20
C TRP A 81 8.03 0.18 1.29
N ILE A 82 8.20 1.48 1.55
CA ILE A 82 9.51 2.15 1.41
C ILE A 82 10.47 1.68 2.49
N ILE A 83 10.03 1.64 3.75
CA ILE A 83 10.93 1.32 4.88
C ILE A 83 11.46 -0.12 4.76
N PRO A 84 10.60 -1.17 4.62
CA PRO A 84 11.10 -2.52 4.47
C PRO A 84 11.90 -2.73 3.18
N TRP A 85 11.49 -2.12 2.06
CA TRP A 85 12.24 -2.25 0.82
C TRP A 85 13.66 -1.72 0.96
N VAL A 86 13.84 -0.50 1.48
CA VAL A 86 15.16 0.10 1.64
C VAL A 86 15.99 -0.70 2.64
N ILE A 87 15.42 -1.10 3.79
CA ILE A 87 16.14 -1.88 4.79
C ILE A 87 16.57 -3.23 4.20
N LEU A 88 15.62 -4.02 3.68
CA LEU A 88 15.91 -5.36 3.17
C LEU A 88 16.88 -5.32 1.99
N TYR A 89 16.70 -4.38 1.06
CA TYR A 89 17.61 -4.24 -0.08
C TYR A 89 19.04 -3.97 0.37
N ASN A 90 19.23 -3.03 1.31
CA ASN A 90 20.55 -2.71 1.82
C ASN A 90 21.16 -3.91 2.56
N PHE A 91 20.43 -4.55 3.47
CA PHE A 91 20.95 -5.69 4.23
C PHE A 91 21.29 -6.91 3.35
N LEU A 92 20.55 -7.15 2.27
CA LEU A 92 20.72 -8.33 1.43
C LEU A 92 21.71 -8.13 0.28
N TYR A 93 21.80 -6.92 -0.27
CA TYR A 93 22.54 -6.66 -1.51
C TYR A 93 23.62 -5.59 -1.40
N VAL A 94 23.59 -4.76 -0.35
CA VAL A 94 24.60 -3.73 -0.10
C VAL A 94 25.43 -4.17 1.11
N THR A 95 26.45 -4.99 0.85
CA THR A 95 27.47 -5.27 1.87
C THR A 95 28.22 -3.99 2.21
N PRO A 96 28.34 -3.61 3.50
CA PRO A 96 29.24 -2.54 3.89
C PRO A 96 30.69 -2.87 3.49
N PRO A 97 31.53 -1.86 3.21
CA PRO A 97 32.91 -2.03 2.77
C PRO A 97 33.79 -2.75 3.79
#